data_AF-T0YV85-F1
#
_entry.id   AF-T0YV85-F1
#
_cell.length_a   1.000
_cell.length_b   1.000
_cell.length_c   1.000
_cell.angle_alpha   90.00
_cell.angle_beta   90.00
_cell.angle_gamma   90.00
#
_symmetry.space_group_name_H-M   'P 1'
#
loop_
_entity.id
_entity.type
_entity.pdbx_description
1 polymer ?
#
loop_
_entity_poly.entity_id
_entity_poly.type
_entity_poly.pdbx_seq_one_letter_code
_entity_poly.pdbx_strand_id
1 'polypeptide(L)'
;RTWNELRGLTEHPTRDRWNPGAGGPCVHTILLDPAHPGRLYVGISAAGTFRSDDLGESFRPVNRGVRADFQPDRYPEVGQCVHKIALDPKDPSTIYRQDHCGMYLSRDGMNDGWTDIGRGLPSRFGFGVATAAALPGRAFFLPLDPRSRTTLGDGLQVYEYRDRERSWRPRIRGNPFPGRHAIHREGLAADRLDPAGIYLGTTTGRVVWSSDGGRGWTMLPHQFPAIHSVEAFVEGPNR
;
A
#
# COMPACT_ATOMS: atom_id res chain seq x y z
N ARG A 1 29.71 -2.79 -13.57
CA ARG A 1 28.35 -3.39 -13.59
C ARG A 1 27.58 -2.70 -14.71
N THR A 2 27.04 -3.44 -15.67
CA THR A 2 26.17 -2.92 -16.74
C THR A 2 24.71 -3.19 -16.38
N TRP A 3 23.80 -2.34 -16.84
CA TRP A 3 22.36 -2.50 -16.68
C TRP A 3 21.74 -2.74 -18.05
N ASN A 4 20.83 -3.70 -18.15
CA ASN A 4 20.01 -3.94 -19.34
C ASN A 4 18.55 -3.67 -18.97
N GLU A 5 17.83 -2.99 -19.85
CA GLU A 5 16.41 -2.74 -19.68
C GLU A 5 15.59 -4.02 -19.88
N LEU A 6 14.65 -4.26 -18.96
CA LEU A 6 13.57 -5.23 -19.17
C LEU A 6 12.40 -4.52 -19.85
N ARG A 7 12.24 -4.74 -21.16
CA ARG A 7 11.34 -3.95 -22.00
C ARG A 7 9.86 -4.26 -21.83
N GLY A 8 9.49 -5.30 -21.09
CA GLY A 8 8.11 -5.76 -20.97
C GLY A 8 7.11 -4.69 -20.50
N LEU A 9 7.54 -3.67 -19.74
CA LEU A 9 6.71 -2.51 -19.39
C LEU A 9 6.82 -1.33 -20.37
N THR A 10 7.99 -1.07 -20.94
CA THR A 10 8.19 0.05 -21.86
C THR A 10 7.60 -0.21 -23.25
N GLU A 11 7.52 -1.47 -23.65
CA GLU A 11 6.89 -1.93 -24.89
C GLU A 11 5.50 -2.56 -24.65
N HIS A 12 4.93 -2.44 -23.44
CA HIS A 12 3.65 -3.07 -23.10
C HIS A 12 2.53 -2.59 -24.06
N PRO A 13 1.70 -3.49 -24.63
CA PRO A 13 0.68 -3.14 -25.63
C PRO A 13 -0.38 -2.14 -25.18
N THR A 14 -0.52 -1.92 -23.87
CA THR A 14 -1.52 -0.99 -23.29
C THR A 14 -0.94 0.35 -22.87
N ARG A 15 0.36 0.60 -23.13
CA ARG A 15 1.09 1.79 -22.67
C ARG A 15 0.50 3.09 -23.17
N ASP A 16 -0.08 3.09 -24.37
CA ASP A 16 -0.82 4.23 -24.96
C ASP A 16 -2.03 4.68 -24.12
N ARG A 17 -2.60 3.76 -23.32
CA ARG A 17 -3.71 4.04 -22.39
C ARG A 17 -3.26 4.47 -20.98
N TRP A 18 -1.95 4.53 -20.71
CA TRP A 18 -1.41 4.89 -19.40
C TRP A 18 -1.36 6.41 -19.25
N ASN A 19 -2.41 6.96 -18.67
CA ASN A 19 -2.53 8.40 -18.48
C ASN A 19 -2.00 8.81 -17.10
N PRO A 20 -1.21 9.90 -17.00
CA PRO A 20 -0.67 10.34 -15.72
C PRO A 20 -1.79 10.81 -14.79
N GLY A 21 -1.66 10.50 -13.50
CA GLY A 21 -2.48 11.12 -12.47
C GLY A 21 -2.00 12.56 -12.18
N ALA A 22 -2.65 13.23 -11.23
CA ALA A 22 -2.29 14.60 -10.83
C ALA A 22 -0.83 14.77 -10.33
N GLY A 23 -0.15 13.67 -9.97
CA GLY A 23 1.26 13.67 -9.59
C GLY A 23 2.24 13.23 -10.69
N GLY A 24 1.77 13.07 -11.93
CA GLY A 24 2.54 12.47 -13.03
C GLY A 24 2.49 10.92 -13.03
N PRO A 25 3.02 10.28 -14.08
CA PRO A 25 3.13 8.83 -14.15
C PRO A 25 4.33 8.37 -13.31
N CYS A 26 4.12 7.43 -12.39
CA CYS A 26 5.14 6.98 -11.45
C CYS A 26 5.07 5.45 -11.24
N VAL A 27 6.19 4.78 -11.50
CA VAL A 27 6.45 3.40 -11.03
C VAL A 27 6.95 3.50 -9.59
N HIS A 28 6.31 2.82 -8.64
CA HIS A 28 6.61 3.01 -7.21
C HIS A 28 6.68 1.74 -6.36
N THR A 29 5.92 0.70 -6.69
CA THR A 29 5.95 -0.55 -5.93
C THR A 29 6.42 -1.69 -6.81
N ILE A 30 7.57 -2.28 -6.48
CA ILE A 30 8.11 -3.47 -7.14
C ILE A 30 8.26 -4.54 -6.06
N LEU A 31 7.52 -5.64 -6.18
CA LEU A 31 7.55 -6.74 -5.20
C LEU A 31 7.95 -8.02 -5.90
N LEU A 32 8.85 -8.78 -5.28
CA LEU A 32 9.21 -10.13 -5.70
C LEU A 32 8.36 -11.12 -4.90
N ASP A 33 7.81 -12.13 -5.56
CA ASP A 33 7.07 -13.20 -4.87
C ASP A 33 8.06 -14.23 -4.31
N PRO A 34 8.25 -14.35 -2.99
CA PRO A 34 9.19 -15.32 -2.42
C PRO A 34 8.74 -16.78 -2.59
N ALA A 35 7.46 -17.03 -2.90
CA ALA A 35 6.96 -18.37 -3.17
C ALA A 35 7.11 -18.78 -4.66
N HIS A 36 7.32 -17.82 -5.56
CA HIS A 36 7.43 -18.08 -7.01
C HIS A 36 8.62 -17.32 -7.61
N PRO A 37 9.84 -17.90 -7.58
CA PRO A 37 11.03 -17.32 -8.19
C PRO A 37 10.83 -17.15 -9.70
N GLY A 38 10.59 -15.91 -10.15
CA GLY A 38 10.14 -15.61 -11.51
C GLY A 38 9.01 -14.59 -11.52
N ARG A 39 8.19 -14.60 -10.48
CA ARG A 39 7.07 -13.67 -10.35
C ARG A 39 7.48 -12.37 -9.67
N LEU A 40 7.10 -11.26 -10.31
CA LEU A 40 7.18 -9.93 -9.74
C LEU A 40 5.93 -9.11 -10.03
N TYR A 41 5.62 -8.18 -9.14
CA TYR A 41 4.48 -7.27 -9.24
C TYR A 41 4.98 -5.84 -9.34
N VAL A 42 4.36 -5.04 -10.20
CA VAL A 42 4.70 -3.63 -10.40
C VAL A 42 3.44 -2.77 -10.30
N GLY A 43 3.47 -1.79 -9.41
CA GLY A 43 2.44 -0.76 -9.25
C GLY A 43 2.84 0.55 -9.94
N ILE A 44 1.94 1.06 -10.78
CA ILE A 44 2.14 2.28 -11.57
C ILE A 44 0.94 3.23 -11.37
N SER A 45 1.20 4.43 -10.84
CA SER A 45 0.21 5.51 -10.70
C SER A 45 0.34 6.49 -11.87
N ALA A 46 -0.57 6.59 -12.84
CA ALA A 46 -1.74 5.75 -13.08
C ALA A 46 -1.54 4.88 -14.33
N ALA A 47 -1.77 3.58 -14.16
CA ALA A 47 -1.80 2.52 -15.17
C ALA A 47 -2.30 1.22 -14.51
N GLY A 48 -2.09 1.08 -13.19
CA GLY A 48 -2.60 -0.01 -12.38
C GLY A 48 -1.48 -0.91 -11.88
N THR A 49 -1.82 -2.15 -11.56
CA THR A 49 -0.88 -3.19 -11.15
C THR A 49 -0.63 -4.16 -12.30
N PHE A 50 0.63 -4.52 -12.49
CA PHE A 50 1.10 -5.47 -13.48
C PHE A 50 1.81 -6.62 -12.78
N ARG A 51 1.76 -7.80 -13.37
CA ARG A 51 2.47 -8.99 -12.91
C ARG A 51 3.28 -9.58 -14.06
N SER A 52 4.52 -9.94 -13.77
CA SER A 52 5.33 -10.83 -14.60
C SER A 52 5.42 -12.18 -13.90
N ASP A 53 5.53 -13.26 -14.67
CA ASP A 53 5.81 -14.61 -14.20
C ASP A 53 7.14 -15.16 -14.77
N ASP A 54 7.91 -14.30 -15.46
CA ASP A 54 9.10 -14.62 -16.27
C ASP A 54 10.24 -13.60 -16.03
N LEU A 55 10.45 -13.19 -14.78
CA LEU A 55 11.51 -12.26 -14.35
C LEU A 55 11.47 -10.88 -15.02
N GLY A 56 10.31 -10.46 -15.50
CA GLY A 56 10.07 -9.15 -16.11
C GLY A 56 10.27 -9.12 -17.63
N GLU A 57 10.42 -10.28 -18.28
CA GLU A 57 10.43 -10.34 -19.75
C GLU A 57 9.08 -9.90 -20.32
N SER A 58 7.97 -10.35 -19.73
CA SER A 58 6.62 -9.93 -20.08
C SER A 58 5.78 -9.57 -18.85
N PHE A 59 4.77 -8.73 -19.06
CA PHE A 59 3.85 -8.31 -18.00
C PHE A 59 2.41 -8.45 -18.47
N ARG A 60 1.52 -8.79 -17.54
CA ARG A 60 0.07 -8.75 -17.73
C ARG A 60 -0.59 -7.80 -16.72
N PRO A 61 -1.62 -7.03 -17.11
CA PRO A 61 -2.37 -6.22 -16.17
C PRO A 61 -3.18 -7.12 -15.22
N VAL A 62 -3.20 -6.78 -13.93
CA VAL A 62 -3.88 -7.53 -12.88
C VAL A 62 -4.79 -6.60 -12.07
N ASN A 63 -5.75 -5.95 -12.73
CA ASN A 63 -6.63 -4.94 -12.13
C ASN A 63 -8.11 -5.34 -12.04
N ARG A 64 -8.46 -6.58 -12.41
CA ARG A 64 -9.86 -7.04 -12.37
C ARG A 64 -10.49 -6.81 -10.99
N GLY A 65 -11.67 -6.17 -10.97
CA GLY A 65 -12.38 -5.84 -9.74
C GLY A 65 -11.97 -4.52 -9.08
N VAL A 66 -10.98 -3.79 -9.63
CA VAL A 66 -10.54 -2.50 -9.08
C VAL A 66 -11.19 -1.34 -9.80
N ARG A 67 -11.74 -0.42 -9.00
CA ARG A 67 -12.49 0.74 -9.50
C ARG A 67 -11.55 1.83 -9.98
N ALA A 68 -11.96 2.54 -11.03
CA ALA A 68 -11.38 3.80 -11.47
C ALA A 68 -12.51 4.80 -11.72
N ASP A 69 -13.04 5.40 -10.64
CA ASP A 69 -14.21 6.30 -10.72
C ASP A 69 -13.94 7.61 -11.50
N PHE A 70 -12.67 7.89 -11.80
CA PHE A 70 -12.22 9.00 -12.62
C PHE A 70 -12.10 8.64 -14.12
N GLN A 71 -12.52 7.44 -14.52
CA GLN A 71 -12.53 6.97 -15.91
C GLN A 71 -13.96 6.65 -16.40
N PRO A 72 -14.19 6.63 -17.73
CA PRO A 72 -15.51 6.29 -18.29
C PRO A 72 -15.97 4.87 -17.95
N ASP A 73 -15.09 3.88 -18.09
CA ASP A 73 -15.30 2.54 -17.56
C ASP A 73 -14.89 2.53 -16.08
N ARG A 74 -15.79 2.06 -15.22
CA ARG A 74 -15.57 1.97 -13.78
C ARG A 74 -14.59 0.86 -13.43
N TYR A 75 -14.47 -0.19 -14.23
CA TYR A 75 -13.58 -1.33 -13.98
C TYR A 75 -12.70 -1.63 -15.20
N PRO A 76 -11.87 -0.66 -15.65
CA PRO A 76 -11.09 -0.83 -16.86
C PRO A 76 -9.98 -1.86 -16.67
N GLU A 77 -9.42 -2.36 -17.76
CA GLU A 77 -8.26 -3.28 -17.70
C GLU A 77 -7.01 -2.60 -17.12
N VAL A 78 -6.78 -1.34 -17.48
CA VAL A 78 -5.65 -0.50 -17.06
C VAL A 78 -6.10 0.93 -16.79
N GLY A 79 -5.24 1.69 -16.13
CA GLY A 79 -5.42 3.11 -15.83
C GLY A 79 -5.95 3.39 -14.43
N GLN A 80 -6.05 2.38 -13.57
CA GLN A 80 -6.23 2.57 -12.13
C GLN A 80 -5.05 3.34 -11.53
N CYS A 81 -5.32 4.06 -10.45
CA CYS A 81 -4.32 4.82 -9.71
C CYS A 81 -3.99 4.07 -8.41
N VAL A 82 -3.25 2.97 -8.55
CA VAL A 82 -2.75 2.21 -7.40
C VAL A 82 -1.78 3.06 -6.60
N HIS A 83 -1.96 3.18 -5.29
CA HIS A 83 -1.07 3.98 -4.45
C HIS A 83 0.01 3.14 -3.78
N LYS A 84 -0.33 1.93 -3.32
CA LYS A 84 0.61 0.96 -2.72
C LYS A 84 0.01 -0.45 -2.75
N ILE A 85 0.85 -1.46 -2.94
CA ILE A 85 0.51 -2.87 -2.67
C ILE A 85 1.49 -3.45 -1.65
N ALA A 86 1.04 -4.43 -0.86
CA ALA A 86 1.87 -5.14 0.13
C ALA A 86 1.48 -6.63 0.19
N LEU A 87 2.48 -7.51 0.10
CA LEU A 87 2.31 -8.96 0.31
C LEU A 87 2.13 -9.23 1.80
N ASP A 88 1.34 -10.23 2.17
CA ASP A 88 1.49 -10.86 3.47
C ASP A 88 2.82 -11.65 3.50
N PRO A 89 3.75 -11.34 4.43
CA PRO A 89 5.06 -12.01 4.47
C PRO A 89 5.01 -13.51 4.80
N LYS A 90 3.90 -14.00 5.37
CA LYS A 90 3.70 -15.44 5.68
C LYS A 90 2.88 -16.16 4.63
N ASP A 91 2.12 -15.43 3.83
CA ASP A 91 1.31 -15.96 2.74
C ASP A 91 1.35 -15.03 1.51
N PRO A 92 2.37 -15.16 0.64
CA PRO A 92 2.53 -14.24 -0.49
C PRO A 92 1.41 -14.25 -1.54
N SER A 93 0.48 -15.22 -1.51
CA SER A 93 -0.72 -15.15 -2.36
C SER A 93 -1.74 -14.14 -1.83
N THR A 94 -1.66 -13.79 -0.54
CA THR A 94 -2.45 -12.76 0.10
C THR A 94 -1.80 -11.39 -0.10
N ILE A 95 -2.47 -10.50 -0.83
CA ILE A 95 -1.94 -9.19 -1.21
C ILE A 95 -2.98 -8.11 -0.95
N TYR A 96 -2.55 -7.07 -0.26
CA TYR A 96 -3.36 -5.91 0.05
C TYR A 96 -3.00 -4.75 -0.87
N ARG A 97 -4.00 -3.97 -1.26
CA ARG A 97 -3.85 -2.81 -2.15
C ARG A 97 -4.59 -1.61 -1.60
N GLN A 98 -3.87 -0.50 -1.47
CA GLN A 98 -4.47 0.82 -1.37
C GLN A 98 -4.51 1.44 -2.78
N ASP A 99 -5.70 1.79 -3.23
CA ASP A 99 -5.94 2.46 -4.51
C ASP A 99 -6.56 3.84 -4.29
N HIS A 100 -6.65 4.64 -5.33
CA HIS A 100 -7.35 5.93 -5.30
C HIS A 100 -8.85 5.77 -5.00
N CYS A 101 -9.46 4.68 -5.49
CA CYS A 101 -10.90 4.45 -5.39
C CYS A 101 -11.29 3.29 -4.46
N GLY A 102 -10.38 2.80 -3.62
CA GLY A 102 -10.70 1.75 -2.63
C GLY A 102 -9.50 1.06 -2.00
N MET A 103 -9.83 0.12 -1.12
CA MET A 103 -8.89 -0.80 -0.50
C MET A 103 -9.29 -2.21 -0.92
N TYR A 104 -8.31 -3.00 -1.34
CA TYR A 104 -8.55 -4.27 -1.99
C TYR A 104 -7.68 -5.38 -1.41
N LEU A 105 -8.15 -6.61 -1.61
CA LEU A 105 -7.49 -7.84 -1.21
C LEU A 105 -7.58 -8.88 -2.33
N SER A 106 -6.45 -9.49 -2.68
CA SER A 106 -6.35 -10.72 -3.44
C SER A 106 -5.81 -11.82 -2.54
N ARG A 107 -6.28 -13.07 -2.69
CA ARG A 107 -5.82 -14.23 -1.89
C ARG A 107 -5.15 -15.31 -2.75
N ASP A 108 -4.87 -14.97 -4.00
CA ASP A 108 -4.51 -15.90 -5.06
C ASP A 108 -3.36 -15.35 -5.94
N GLY A 109 -2.57 -14.40 -5.43
CA GLY A 109 -1.48 -13.80 -6.19
C GLY A 109 -1.96 -12.97 -7.40
N MET A 110 -3.13 -12.33 -7.25
CA MET A 110 -3.82 -11.52 -8.27
C MET A 110 -4.24 -12.31 -9.52
N ASN A 111 -4.62 -13.58 -9.37
CA ASN A 111 -5.05 -14.41 -10.49
C ASN A 111 -6.49 -14.10 -10.94
N ASP A 112 -7.44 -14.18 -10.01
CA ASP A 112 -8.88 -13.98 -10.24
C ASP A 112 -9.32 -12.53 -10.01
N GLY A 113 -8.41 -11.68 -9.53
CA GLY A 113 -8.58 -10.25 -9.35
C GLY A 113 -8.65 -9.83 -7.89
N TRP A 114 -9.36 -8.75 -7.64
CA TRP A 114 -9.38 -8.04 -6.37
C TRP A 114 -10.77 -8.00 -5.75
N THR A 115 -10.85 -8.26 -4.46
CA THR A 115 -12.05 -8.03 -3.64
C THR A 115 -11.98 -6.67 -2.99
N ASP A 116 -13.01 -5.84 -3.15
CA ASP A 116 -13.14 -4.57 -2.42
C ASP A 116 -13.42 -4.86 -0.93
N ILE A 117 -12.49 -4.44 -0.07
CA ILE A 117 -12.57 -4.59 1.37
C ILE A 117 -12.90 -3.28 2.08
N GLY A 118 -13.20 -2.18 1.37
CA GLY A 118 -13.37 -0.85 1.97
C GLY A 118 -14.66 -0.66 2.79
N ARG A 119 -15.56 -1.65 2.86
CA ARG A 119 -16.82 -1.54 3.63
C ARG A 119 -16.52 -1.34 5.13
N GLY A 120 -17.12 -0.32 5.72
CA GLY A 120 -16.96 -0.01 7.15
C GLY A 120 -15.88 1.02 7.46
N LEU A 121 -15.19 1.55 6.45
CA LEU A 121 -14.25 2.65 6.60
C LEU A 121 -14.86 4.01 6.28
N PRO A 122 -14.35 5.09 6.89
CA PRO A 122 -14.88 6.45 6.68
C PRO A 122 -14.52 7.04 5.32
N SER A 123 -13.54 6.46 4.62
CA SER A 123 -13.15 6.83 3.25
C SER A 123 -12.58 5.63 2.52
N ARG A 124 -12.59 5.71 1.20
CA ARG A 124 -12.01 4.74 0.24
C ARG A 124 -10.63 5.17 -0.28
N PHE A 125 -10.21 6.39 0.05
CA PHE A 125 -8.96 6.97 -0.39
C PHE A 125 -7.92 6.89 0.73
N GLY A 126 -6.65 6.76 0.38
CA GLY A 126 -5.51 6.63 1.29
C GLY A 126 -4.24 6.40 0.45
N PHE A 127 -3.05 6.39 1.04
CA PHE A 127 -1.81 6.18 0.26
C PHE A 127 -1.04 4.91 0.63
N GLY A 128 -0.79 4.69 1.91
CA GLY A 128 0.04 3.58 2.39
C GLY A 128 -0.77 2.34 2.76
N VAL A 129 -0.13 1.18 2.62
CA VAL A 129 -0.53 -0.09 3.24
C VAL A 129 0.71 -0.79 3.77
N ALA A 130 0.64 -1.37 4.96
CA ALA A 130 1.72 -2.17 5.55
C ALA A 130 1.20 -3.50 6.12
N THR A 131 2.02 -4.53 6.00
CA THR A 131 1.80 -5.89 6.50
C THR A 131 3.03 -6.32 7.32
N ALA A 132 2.84 -7.23 8.27
CA ALA A 132 3.93 -7.68 9.15
C ALA A 132 3.92 -9.20 9.31
N ALA A 133 5.10 -9.82 9.38
CA ALA A 133 5.23 -11.28 9.46
C ALA A 133 4.63 -11.87 10.75
N ALA A 134 4.65 -11.13 11.86
CA ALA A 134 4.01 -11.51 13.12
C ALA A 134 2.49 -11.29 13.13
N LEU A 135 1.92 -10.70 12.07
CA LEU A 135 0.49 -10.38 11.95
C LEU A 135 -0.10 -10.90 10.63
N PRO A 136 -0.01 -12.21 10.34
CA PRO A 136 -0.54 -12.77 9.10
C PRO A 136 -2.06 -12.59 8.98
N GLY A 137 -2.53 -12.37 7.76
CA GLY A 137 -3.90 -12.03 7.39
C GLY A 137 -4.33 -10.65 7.87
N ARG A 138 -3.38 -9.75 8.19
CA ARG A 138 -3.67 -8.40 8.66
C ARG A 138 -2.87 -7.36 7.88
N ALA A 139 -3.50 -6.21 7.68
CA ALA A 139 -2.87 -5.07 7.02
C ALA A 139 -3.32 -3.76 7.65
N PHE A 140 -2.41 -2.79 7.72
CA PHE A 140 -2.64 -1.46 8.26
C PHE A 140 -2.78 -0.46 7.12
N PHE A 141 -3.78 0.40 7.25
CA PHE A 141 -4.13 1.43 6.29
C PHE A 141 -4.41 2.74 7.01
N LEU A 142 -4.33 3.83 6.25
CA LEU A 142 -4.72 5.16 6.70
C LEU A 142 -5.69 5.78 5.70
N PRO A 143 -7.01 5.64 5.94
CA PRO A 143 -8.03 6.32 5.16
C PRO A 143 -7.91 7.84 5.30
N LEU A 144 -7.97 8.52 4.16
CA LEU A 144 -7.80 9.96 4.00
C LEU A 144 -9.00 10.52 3.24
N ASP A 145 -9.31 11.79 3.44
CA ASP A 145 -10.23 12.53 2.59
C ASP A 145 -9.60 12.73 1.19
N PRO A 146 -10.28 12.36 0.08
CA PRO A 146 -9.69 12.40 -1.25
C PRO A 146 -9.38 13.80 -1.77
N ARG A 147 -10.10 14.82 -1.28
CA ARG A 147 -9.95 16.21 -1.74
C ARG A 147 -8.76 16.89 -1.07
N SER A 148 -8.73 16.85 0.25
CA SER A 148 -7.70 17.47 1.07
C SER A 148 -6.47 16.60 1.28
N ARG A 149 -6.59 15.29 1.03
CA ARG A 149 -5.54 14.27 1.19
C ARG A 149 -5.01 14.14 2.62
N THR A 150 -5.82 14.49 3.62
CA THR A 150 -5.50 14.34 5.05
C THR A 150 -6.55 13.47 5.75
N THR A 151 -6.35 13.16 7.03
CA THR A 151 -7.28 12.38 7.85
C THR A 151 -8.68 12.99 7.91
N LEU A 152 -9.68 12.13 8.14
CA LEU A 152 -11.10 12.49 8.20
C LEU A 152 -11.43 12.97 9.60
N GLY A 153 -11.36 14.29 9.81
CA GLY A 153 -11.55 14.92 11.13
C GLY A 153 -10.24 15.39 11.73
N ASP A 154 -10.26 15.67 13.03
CA ASP A 154 -9.16 16.33 13.75
C ASP A 154 -8.28 15.34 14.51
N GLY A 155 -7.76 14.32 13.82
CA GLY A 155 -6.89 13.35 14.48
C GLY A 155 -6.22 12.35 13.54
N LEU A 156 -5.10 11.79 13.98
CA LEU A 156 -4.47 10.66 13.29
C LEU A 156 -5.35 9.41 13.42
N GLN A 157 -5.54 8.71 12.31
CA GLN A 157 -6.34 7.49 12.25
C GLN A 157 -5.51 6.39 11.61
N VAL A 158 -5.45 5.22 12.22
CA VAL A 158 -4.89 4.01 11.59
C VAL A 158 -5.92 2.92 11.74
N TYR A 159 -6.20 2.22 10.65
CA TYR A 159 -7.14 1.11 10.61
C TYR A 159 -6.40 -0.17 10.26
N GLU A 160 -6.71 -1.24 10.98
CA GLU A 160 -6.24 -2.58 10.66
C GLU A 160 -7.39 -3.37 10.04
N TYR A 161 -7.15 -3.95 8.86
CA TYR A 161 -8.02 -4.99 8.31
C TYR A 161 -7.60 -6.35 8.84
N ARG A 162 -8.57 -7.19 9.20
CA ARG A 162 -8.36 -8.57 9.62
C ARG A 162 -9.10 -9.51 8.69
N ASP A 163 -8.35 -10.29 7.91
CA ASP A 163 -8.92 -11.10 6.85
C ASP A 163 -9.85 -12.19 7.37
N ARG A 164 -9.41 -12.93 8.39
CA ARG A 164 -10.24 -13.98 9.03
C ARG A 164 -11.58 -13.45 9.56
N GLU A 165 -11.60 -12.22 10.06
CA GLU A 165 -12.80 -11.58 10.59
C GLU A 165 -13.57 -10.80 9.51
N ARG A 166 -12.99 -10.65 8.31
CA ARG A 166 -13.48 -9.78 7.22
C ARG A 166 -13.92 -8.40 7.71
N SER A 167 -13.16 -7.81 8.62
CA SER A 167 -13.56 -6.59 9.32
C SER A 167 -12.40 -5.64 9.58
N TRP A 168 -12.75 -4.39 9.85
CA TRP A 168 -11.81 -3.33 10.20
C TRP A 168 -11.82 -3.03 11.69
N ARG A 169 -10.65 -2.70 12.23
CA ARG A 169 -10.47 -2.25 13.61
C ARG A 169 -9.75 -0.90 13.64
N PRO A 170 -10.32 0.15 14.26
CA PRO A 170 -9.58 1.38 14.51
C PRO A 170 -8.50 1.11 15.56
N ARG A 171 -7.25 1.47 15.23
CA ARG A 171 -6.06 1.25 16.06
C ARG A 171 -5.62 2.48 16.84
N ILE A 172 -6.01 3.67 16.39
CA ILE A 172 -5.91 4.91 17.16
C ILE A 172 -7.32 5.34 17.53
N ARG A 173 -7.58 5.52 18.83
CA ARG A 173 -8.90 5.86 19.39
C ARG A 173 -8.75 7.03 20.36
N GLY A 174 -9.79 7.84 20.51
CA GLY A 174 -9.80 8.93 21.51
C GLY A 174 -8.94 10.15 21.15
N ASN A 175 -8.50 10.26 19.88
CA ASN A 175 -7.73 11.39 19.37
C ASN A 175 -6.47 11.79 20.16
N PRO A 176 -5.56 10.86 20.49
CA PRO A 176 -4.32 11.18 21.20
C PRO A 176 -3.34 12.01 20.36
N PHE A 177 -3.59 12.14 19.05
CA PHE A 177 -2.75 12.87 18.10
C PHE A 177 -3.63 13.83 17.29
N PRO A 178 -4.05 14.97 17.88
CA PRO A 178 -4.93 15.93 17.23
C PRO A 178 -4.29 16.54 15.98
N GLY A 179 -5.10 17.18 15.15
CA GLY A 179 -4.69 17.77 13.88
C GLY A 179 -5.00 16.91 12.66
N ARG A 180 -4.92 17.54 11.50
CA ARG A 180 -5.08 16.88 10.19
C ARG A 180 -3.74 16.33 9.74
N HIS A 181 -3.67 15.01 9.54
CA HIS A 181 -2.43 14.33 9.15
C HIS A 181 -2.54 13.79 7.74
N ALA A 182 -1.44 13.76 6.99
CA ALA A 182 -1.34 13.06 5.73
C ALA A 182 -0.08 12.20 5.71
N ILE A 183 -0.09 11.13 4.93
CA ILE A 183 1.09 10.32 4.64
C ILE A 183 1.27 10.19 3.14
N HIS A 184 2.51 10.06 2.69
CA HIS A 184 2.80 9.60 1.34
C HIS A 184 2.69 8.07 1.25
N ARG A 185 2.76 7.52 0.03
CA ARG A 185 2.65 6.07 -0.24
C ARG A 185 3.64 5.20 0.55
N GLU A 186 4.85 5.74 0.76
CA GLU A 186 5.92 5.10 1.54
C GLU A 186 5.93 5.55 3.01
N GLY A 187 4.95 6.33 3.46
CA GLY A 187 4.91 6.89 4.82
C GLY A 187 4.39 5.92 5.89
N LEU A 188 4.19 4.64 5.58
CA LEU A 188 3.71 3.61 6.50
C LEU A 188 4.52 2.32 6.28
N ALA A 189 5.14 1.81 7.34
CA ALA A 189 5.97 0.61 7.31
C ALA A 189 5.73 -0.27 8.55
N ALA A 190 6.19 -1.52 8.46
CA ALA A 190 6.22 -2.45 9.59
C ALA A 190 7.58 -3.16 9.62
N ASP A 191 8.04 -3.53 10.81
CA ASP A 191 9.23 -4.35 10.98
C ASP A 191 8.91 -5.86 10.92
N ARG A 192 9.93 -6.67 11.20
CA ARG A 192 9.84 -8.14 11.21
C ARG A 192 9.92 -8.74 12.62
N LEU A 193 9.79 -7.91 13.66
CA LEU A 193 9.81 -8.35 15.06
C LEU A 193 8.50 -9.06 15.43
N ASP A 194 8.53 -9.76 16.57
CA ASP A 194 7.35 -10.32 17.23
C ASP A 194 7.38 -9.93 18.71
N PRO A 195 6.51 -9.00 19.18
CA PRO A 195 5.48 -8.29 18.42
C PRO A 195 6.04 -7.34 17.34
N ALA A 196 5.32 -7.21 16.22
CA ALA A 196 5.72 -6.33 15.13
C ALA A 196 5.58 -4.85 15.51
N GLY A 197 6.58 -4.06 15.14
CA GLY A 197 6.51 -2.61 15.11
C GLY A 197 5.80 -2.10 13.86
N ILE A 198 4.98 -1.06 14.00
CA ILE A 198 4.29 -0.36 12.91
C ILE A 198 4.65 1.12 13.00
N TYR A 199 5.10 1.72 11.91
CA TYR A 199 5.71 3.05 11.88
C TYR A 199 5.05 3.91 10.81
N LEU A 200 4.78 5.16 11.15
CA LEU A 200 4.13 6.12 10.28
C LEU A 200 4.87 7.46 10.32
N GLY A 201 5.12 8.03 9.14
CA GLY A 201 5.68 9.36 8.95
C GLY A 201 4.71 10.28 8.23
N THR A 202 4.38 11.42 8.83
CA THR A 202 3.44 12.38 8.24
C THR A 202 4.14 13.38 7.33
N THR A 203 3.39 13.96 6.39
CA THR A 203 3.86 15.08 5.56
C THR A 203 4.15 16.35 6.36
N THR A 204 3.69 16.43 7.61
CA THR A 204 4.01 17.50 8.56
C THR A 204 5.24 17.19 9.42
N GLY A 205 5.91 16.06 9.20
CA GLY A 205 7.16 15.71 9.87
C GLY A 205 7.00 15.02 11.22
N ARG A 206 5.82 14.47 11.52
CA ARG A 206 5.60 13.67 12.74
C ARG A 206 5.88 12.20 12.46
N VAL A 207 6.57 11.55 13.38
CA VAL A 207 6.72 10.09 13.40
C VAL A 207 5.87 9.54 14.52
N VAL A 208 4.96 8.62 14.18
CA VAL A 208 4.10 7.90 15.13
C VAL A 208 4.32 6.42 14.92
N TRP A 209 4.48 5.68 16.02
CA TRP A 209 4.85 4.27 15.95
C TRP A 209 4.18 3.44 17.04
N SER A 210 4.16 2.13 16.82
CA SER A 210 3.72 1.10 17.73
C SER A 210 4.79 0.01 17.81
N SER A 211 5.01 -0.61 18.96
CA SER A 211 5.90 -1.77 19.16
C SER A 211 5.16 -3.04 19.56
N ASP A 212 3.83 -3.01 19.57
CA ASP A 212 3.01 -4.08 20.15
C ASP A 212 1.96 -4.60 19.16
N GLY A 213 2.29 -4.58 17.86
CA GLY A 213 1.39 -5.00 16.79
C GLY A 213 0.21 -4.04 16.58
N GLY A 214 0.43 -2.73 16.75
CA GLY A 214 -0.56 -1.69 16.52
C GLY A 214 -1.63 -1.57 17.61
N ARG A 215 -1.36 -2.04 18.85
CA ARG A 215 -2.30 -1.92 19.97
C ARG A 215 -2.14 -0.59 20.71
N GLY A 216 -0.90 -0.18 20.96
CA GLY A 216 -0.51 1.10 21.53
C GLY A 216 0.31 1.92 20.54
N TRP A 217 0.18 3.25 20.59
CA TRP A 217 0.86 4.17 19.68
C TRP A 217 1.52 5.30 20.45
N THR A 218 2.68 5.74 19.99
CA THR A 218 3.45 6.85 20.56
C THR A 218 3.96 7.74 19.45
N MET A 219 3.97 9.06 19.67
CA MET A 219 4.57 10.03 18.75
C MET A 219 5.98 10.38 19.25
N LEU A 220 6.95 10.42 18.34
CA LEU A 220 8.27 10.94 18.69
C LEU A 220 8.17 12.42 19.07
N PRO A 221 8.93 12.89 20.07
CA PRO A 221 8.83 14.26 20.56
C PRO A 221 9.32 15.30 19.53
N HIS A 222 10.13 14.87 18.56
CA HIS A 222 10.70 15.72 17.53
C HIS A 222 9.80 15.83 16.30
N GLN A 223 9.85 16.99 15.64
CA GLN A 223 9.24 17.22 14.35
C GLN A 223 10.34 17.40 13.31
N PHE A 224 10.23 16.65 12.22
CA PHE A 224 11.14 16.70 11.07
C PHE A 224 10.57 17.61 9.98
N PRO A 225 11.30 17.82 8.87
CA PRO A 225 10.69 18.24 7.61
C PRO A 225 9.64 17.23 7.12
N ALA A 226 8.97 17.55 6.02
CA ALA A 226 7.98 16.65 5.42
C ALA A 226 8.56 15.25 5.16
N ILE A 227 7.92 14.21 5.69
CA ILE A 227 8.37 12.83 5.53
C ILE A 227 7.76 12.24 4.26
N HIS A 228 8.62 11.76 3.36
CA HIS A 228 8.22 11.10 2.12
C HIS A 228 8.14 9.57 2.27
N SER A 229 9.02 9.01 3.07
CA SER A 229 9.11 7.57 3.31
C SER A 229 9.53 7.28 4.74
N VAL A 230 9.06 6.15 5.27
CA VAL A 230 9.56 5.49 6.47
C VAL A 230 9.84 4.05 6.09
N GLU A 231 10.99 3.54 6.50
CA GLU A 231 11.35 2.13 6.38
C GLU A 231 11.85 1.64 7.73
N ALA A 232 11.55 0.39 8.05
CA ALA A 232 11.99 -0.25 9.28
C ALA A 232 12.67 -1.57 8.92
N PHE A 233 13.88 -1.77 9.42
CA PHE A 233 14.63 -3.00 9.27
C PHE A 233 15.14 -3.45 10.63
N VAL A 234 15.26 -4.76 10.79
CA VAL A 234 15.83 -5.37 12.00
C VAL A 234 17.31 -5.59 11.72
N GLU A 235 18.17 -4.86 12.41
CA GLU A 235 19.60 -5.15 12.41
C GLU A 235 19.84 -6.46 13.17
N GLY A 236 20.43 -7.45 12.50
CA GLY A 236 21.05 -8.58 13.18
C GLY A 236 22.30 -8.11 13.95
N PRO A 237 22.85 -8.92 14.86
CA PRO A 237 24.17 -8.62 15.40
C PRO A 237 25.14 -8.45 14.22
N ASN A 238 25.84 -7.31 14.16
CA ASN A 238 26.93 -7.07 13.21
C ASN A 238 27.85 -8.31 13.23
N ARG A 239 27.90 -9.04 12.11
CA ARG A 239 28.87 -10.11 11.91
C ARG A 239 30.22 -9.53 11.53
#